data_AF-A0A327YHN2-F1
#
_entry.id   AF-A0A327YHN2-F1
#
_cell.length_a   1.000
_cell.length_b   1.000
_cell.length_c   1.000
_cell.angle_alpha   90.00
_cell.angle_beta   90.00
_cell.angle_gamma   90.00
#
_symmetry.space_group_name_H-M   'P 1'
#
loop_
_entity.id
_entity.type
_entity.pdbx_description
1 polymer ?
#
loop_
_entity_poly.entity_id
_entity_poly.type
_entity_poly.pdbx_seq_one_letter_code
_entity_poly.pdbx_strand_id
1 'polypeptide(L)'
;MWKRFSCGLLVCAALWLTGQSHADAGTYHAETNYDMIVPASKKYIGVPYQWGGTTARGFDCSGFIRHVYQTLDVNVPRTTSEMYETGTSVKKEDLRVGDIVFFNTNGKGVSHAGIYIGENQFIHSSSSKGVTVSSLNDPYYWGKKYIGARRVLSYPLEPGKFRDIAPSYWAADEIRALSEDELLIGYENGYFKPDEPITRAEVMADLAEYLNLDFSDRSAIFRDVPSEHWAVGAVNAMYKNGYVNGSNGSFHPEDTLTRAQLAKILTNVFDLKQPAVKRSFTDVPDSHWAYPYIQALAASGITTGYSDGSFRPDDTVTRAQFAAFLYRGMNK
;
A
#
# COMPACT_ATOMS: atom_id res chain seq x y z
N MET A 1 -53.30 -64.27 41.70
CA MET A 1 -53.32 -64.89 40.35
C MET A 1 -52.88 -63.81 39.37
N TRP A 2 -51.76 -64.03 38.64
CA TRP A 2 -51.29 -63.39 37.38
C TRP A 2 -51.70 -61.93 37.05
N LYS A 3 -50.87 -61.01 36.53
CA LYS A 3 -49.52 -61.03 35.94
C LYS A 3 -49.20 -59.56 35.55
N ARG A 4 -47.91 -59.22 35.52
CA ARG A 4 -47.20 -58.24 34.65
C ARG A 4 -46.56 -57.02 35.32
N PHE A 5 -45.23 -57.04 35.17
CA PHE A 5 -44.24 -55.98 35.33
C PHE A 5 -44.54 -54.76 34.46
N SER A 6 -44.19 -53.57 34.97
CA SER A 6 -43.36 -52.61 34.24
C SER A 6 -42.57 -51.73 35.22
N CYS A 7 -41.28 -51.67 34.93
CA CYS A 7 -40.21 -51.00 35.64
C CYS A 7 -40.31 -49.48 35.44
N GLY A 8 -40.46 -48.70 36.52
CA GLY A 8 -40.37 -47.24 36.50
C GLY A 8 -39.03 -46.80 37.08
N LEU A 9 -37.99 -46.76 36.23
CA LEU A 9 -36.68 -46.24 36.59
C LEU A 9 -36.73 -44.70 36.57
N LEU A 10 -36.32 -44.10 37.69
CA LEU A 10 -35.95 -42.69 37.80
C LEU A 10 -34.87 -42.35 36.77
N VAL A 11 -35.19 -41.49 35.81
CA VAL A 11 -34.19 -40.89 34.91
C VAL A 11 -33.58 -39.69 35.64
N CYS A 12 -32.40 -39.89 36.22
CA CYS A 12 -31.47 -38.79 36.49
C CYS A 12 -30.95 -38.28 35.14
N ALA A 13 -31.31 -37.06 34.78
CA ALA A 13 -30.76 -36.36 33.63
C ALA A 13 -29.28 -36.03 33.90
N ALA A 14 -28.37 -36.82 33.32
CA ALA A 14 -26.97 -36.44 33.17
C ALA A 14 -26.84 -35.55 31.94
N LEU A 15 -26.77 -34.23 32.16
CA LEU A 15 -26.36 -33.26 31.15
C LEU A 15 -24.89 -33.47 30.82
N TRP A 16 -24.63 -34.13 29.69
CA TRP A 16 -23.33 -34.07 29.03
C TRP A 16 -23.23 -32.73 28.31
N LEU A 17 -22.54 -31.78 28.94
CA LEU A 17 -22.04 -30.57 28.29
C LEU A 17 -20.86 -30.95 27.39
N THR A 18 -21.14 -31.38 26.16
CA THR A 18 -20.13 -31.33 25.10
C THR A 18 -19.99 -29.88 24.68
N GLY A 19 -19.01 -29.20 25.24
CA GLY A 19 -18.56 -27.90 24.77
C GLY A 19 -18.04 -28.02 23.34
N GLN A 20 -18.81 -27.50 22.39
CA GLN A 20 -18.27 -26.99 21.15
C GLN A 20 -18.17 -25.48 21.28
N SER A 21 -17.01 -24.99 21.68
CA SER A 21 -16.63 -23.60 21.47
C SER A 21 -16.47 -23.40 19.96
N HIS A 22 -17.56 -22.98 19.31
CA HIS A 22 -17.43 -22.29 18.04
C HIS A 22 -16.81 -20.93 18.38
N ALA A 23 -15.49 -20.84 18.22
CA ALA A 23 -14.84 -19.55 18.17
C ALA A 23 -15.46 -18.81 16.99
N ASP A 24 -16.22 -17.76 17.29
CA ASP A 24 -16.69 -16.80 16.31
C ASP A 24 -15.45 -16.30 15.57
N ALA A 25 -15.35 -16.64 14.28
CA ALA A 25 -14.36 -16.08 13.39
C ALA A 25 -14.76 -14.62 13.16
N GLY A 26 -14.46 -13.77 14.15
CA GLY A 26 -14.64 -12.34 14.05
C GLY A 26 -13.95 -11.86 12.78
N THR A 27 -14.72 -11.25 11.90
CA THR A 27 -14.23 -10.49 10.76
C THR A 27 -13.30 -9.39 11.29
N TYR A 28 -12.01 -9.70 11.36
CA TYR A 28 -10.98 -8.67 11.42
C TYR A 28 -11.03 -7.94 10.08
N HIS A 29 -11.87 -6.91 9.98
CA HIS A 29 -11.80 -5.94 8.90
C HIS A 29 -10.47 -5.23 9.07
N ALA A 30 -9.46 -5.61 8.29
CA ALA A 30 -8.24 -4.84 8.18
C ALA A 30 -8.61 -3.54 7.45
N GLU A 31 -8.90 -2.46 8.17
CA GLU A 31 -9.40 -1.22 7.58
C GLU A 31 -8.26 -0.40 6.99
N THR A 32 -7.11 -0.36 7.68
CA THR A 32 -6.00 0.51 7.31
C THR A 32 -5.17 -0.05 6.16
N ASN A 33 -5.13 0.68 5.04
CA ASN A 33 -4.24 0.39 3.91
C ASN A 33 -2.81 0.89 4.20
N TYR A 34 -1.85 -0.02 4.38
CA TYR A 34 -0.47 0.36 4.64
C TYR A 34 0.27 0.82 3.38
N ASP A 35 -0.21 0.50 2.17
CA ASP A 35 0.36 1.00 0.90
C ASP A 35 0.44 2.55 0.88
N MET A 36 -0.43 3.22 1.64
CA MET A 36 -0.49 4.68 1.73
C MET A 36 0.70 5.32 2.48
N ILE A 37 1.49 4.58 3.26
CA ILE A 37 2.48 5.18 4.17
C ILE A 37 3.56 5.98 3.43
N VAL A 38 4.10 5.44 2.33
CA VAL A 38 5.14 6.09 1.53
C VAL A 38 4.61 7.31 0.80
N PRO A 39 3.53 7.24 -0.01
CA PRO A 39 2.99 8.40 -0.71
C PRO A 39 2.52 9.50 0.27
N ALA A 40 1.88 9.13 1.38
CA ALA A 40 1.47 10.08 2.42
C ALA A 40 2.66 10.77 3.11
N SER A 41 3.82 10.12 3.17
CA SER A 41 5.07 10.71 3.64
C SER A 41 5.69 11.64 2.60
N LYS A 42 5.86 11.14 1.37
CA LYS A 42 6.61 11.82 0.30
C LYS A 42 5.94 13.11 -0.16
N LYS A 43 4.61 13.24 -0.03
CA LYS A 43 3.93 14.50 -0.36
C LYS A 43 4.50 15.70 0.42
N TYR A 44 5.05 15.49 1.62
CA TYR A 44 5.59 16.56 2.46
C TYR A 44 7.05 16.93 2.16
N ILE A 45 7.72 16.30 1.18
CA ILE A 45 9.10 16.65 0.82
C ILE A 45 9.23 18.16 0.59
N GLY A 46 10.24 18.77 1.21
CA GLY A 46 10.52 20.21 1.16
C GLY A 46 9.80 21.04 2.24
N VAL A 47 8.84 20.50 3.00
CA VAL A 47 8.25 21.23 4.14
C VAL A 47 9.35 21.55 5.17
N PRO A 48 9.52 22.82 5.58
CA PRO A 48 10.65 23.24 6.38
C PRO A 48 10.66 22.60 7.77
N TYR A 49 11.84 22.51 8.37
CA TYR A 49 11.95 22.10 9.76
C TYR A 49 11.47 23.21 10.69
N GLN A 50 10.70 22.83 11.72
CA GLN A 50 10.30 23.73 12.79
C GLN A 50 10.32 22.97 14.11
N TRP A 51 11.11 23.44 15.09
CA TRP A 51 11.13 22.85 16.43
C TRP A 51 9.74 22.87 17.06
N GLY A 52 9.24 21.72 17.53
CA GLY A 52 7.89 21.60 18.06
C GLY A 52 6.80 21.50 16.99
N GLY A 53 7.14 21.64 15.70
CA GLY A 53 6.21 21.70 14.58
C GLY A 53 5.52 20.38 14.28
N THR A 54 4.22 20.44 13.97
CA THR A 54 3.33 19.28 13.81
C THR A 54 2.40 19.42 12.59
N THR A 55 2.65 20.39 11.71
CA THR A 55 1.78 20.69 10.56
C THR A 55 2.57 20.93 9.29
N ALA A 56 1.89 20.90 8.16
CA ALA A 56 2.41 21.23 6.83
C ALA A 56 3.11 22.61 6.69
N ARG A 57 3.03 23.50 7.69
CA ARG A 57 3.77 24.77 7.74
C ARG A 57 5.21 24.59 8.23
N GLY A 58 5.49 23.50 8.92
CA GLY A 58 6.79 23.16 9.46
C GLY A 58 6.70 22.00 10.47
N PHE A 59 7.62 21.06 10.36
CA PHE A 59 7.67 19.86 11.21
C PHE A 59 8.99 19.74 11.96
N ASP A 60 8.96 19.27 13.20
CA ASP A 60 10.12 18.54 13.76
C ASP A 60 10.04 17.05 13.38
N CYS A 61 11.06 16.27 13.72
CA CYS A 61 11.14 14.87 13.31
C CYS A 61 9.96 14.02 13.84
N SER A 62 9.62 14.16 15.11
CA SER A 62 8.53 13.38 15.74
C SER A 62 7.14 13.92 15.37
N GLY A 63 7.01 15.22 15.14
CA GLY A 63 5.80 15.86 14.63
C GLY A 63 5.49 15.43 13.20
N PHE A 64 6.49 15.31 12.33
CA PHE A 64 6.34 14.74 10.99
C PHE A 64 5.88 13.29 11.03
N ILE A 65 6.58 12.44 11.80
CA ILE A 65 6.24 11.02 11.93
C ILE A 65 4.80 10.88 12.43
N ARG A 66 4.43 11.55 13.52
CA ARG A 66 3.07 11.50 14.06
C ARG A 66 2.03 11.95 13.04
N HIS A 67 2.31 13.00 12.29
CA HIS A 67 1.39 13.52 11.28
C HIS A 67 1.12 12.50 10.16
N VAL A 68 2.16 11.79 9.70
CA VAL A 68 2.00 10.73 8.70
C VAL A 68 1.21 9.56 9.27
N TYR A 69 1.57 9.04 10.44
CA TYR A 69 0.90 7.85 11.00
C TYR A 69 -0.57 8.10 11.36
N GLN A 70 -0.95 9.34 11.64
CA GLN A 70 -2.36 9.73 11.78
C GLN A 70 -3.19 9.53 10.51
N THR A 71 -2.58 9.54 9.31
CA THR A 71 -3.29 9.21 8.07
C THR A 71 -3.67 7.73 7.97
N LEU A 72 -3.06 6.89 8.80
CA LEU A 72 -3.32 5.47 8.94
C LEU A 72 -4.09 5.14 10.23
N ASP A 73 -4.59 6.16 10.95
CA ASP A 73 -5.19 6.03 12.28
C ASP A 73 -4.28 5.36 13.33
N VAL A 74 -2.95 5.40 13.11
CA VAL A 74 -1.96 4.86 14.05
C VAL A 74 -1.46 5.96 14.97
N ASN A 75 -1.68 5.78 16.27
CA ASN A 75 -1.21 6.72 17.28
C ASN A 75 0.23 6.40 17.69
N VAL A 76 1.12 7.36 17.45
CA VAL A 76 2.52 7.34 17.94
C VAL A 76 2.76 8.47 18.94
N PRO A 77 3.63 8.26 19.95
CA PRO A 77 3.95 9.29 20.96
C PRO A 77 4.46 10.61 20.36
N ARG A 78 4.45 11.70 21.14
CA ARG A 78 4.89 13.01 20.63
C ARG A 78 6.40 13.14 20.57
N THR A 79 7.15 12.44 21.41
CA THR A 79 8.61 12.58 21.50
C THR A 79 9.33 11.37 20.90
N THR A 80 10.52 11.60 20.34
CA THR A 80 11.34 10.52 19.78
C THR A 80 11.77 9.49 20.82
N SER A 81 11.95 9.90 22.08
CA SER A 81 12.31 9.00 23.19
C SER A 81 11.18 8.02 23.48
N GLU A 82 9.95 8.50 23.62
CA GLU A 82 8.77 7.63 23.84
C GLU A 82 8.51 6.74 22.61
N MET A 83 8.66 7.28 21.39
CA MET A 83 8.56 6.48 20.16
C MET A 83 9.58 5.33 20.17
N TYR A 84 10.79 5.56 20.69
CA TYR A 84 11.82 4.53 20.79
C TYR A 84 11.54 3.47 21.86
N GLU A 85 10.56 3.69 22.74
CA GLU A 85 10.09 2.73 23.73
C GLU A 85 8.79 2.03 23.29
N THR A 86 8.21 2.46 22.17
CA THR A 86 6.92 1.97 21.65
C THR A 86 7.12 0.95 20.53
N GLY A 87 6.23 -0.05 20.47
CA GLY A 87 6.25 -1.06 19.41
C GLY A 87 7.34 -2.12 19.60
N THR A 88 7.60 -2.88 18.53
CA THR A 88 8.55 -4.00 18.56
C THR A 88 9.92 -3.55 18.11
N SER A 89 11.00 -3.97 18.80
CA SER A 89 12.37 -3.73 18.33
C SER A 89 12.63 -4.48 17.03
N VAL A 90 13.17 -3.80 16.02
CA VAL A 90 13.51 -4.41 14.73
C VAL A 90 15.00 -4.29 14.49
N LYS A 91 15.63 -5.35 13.98
CA LYS A 91 17.02 -5.29 13.53
C LYS A 91 17.12 -4.55 12.20
N LYS A 92 18.30 -4.03 11.86
CA LYS A 92 18.46 -3.21 10.66
C LYS A 92 18.16 -4.01 9.37
N GLU A 93 18.53 -5.28 9.37
CA GLU A 93 18.32 -6.24 8.29
C GLU A 93 16.86 -6.70 8.14
N ASP A 94 16.04 -6.53 9.18
CA ASP A 94 14.63 -6.93 9.22
C ASP A 94 13.67 -5.74 9.01
N LEU A 95 14.22 -4.58 8.62
CA LEU A 95 13.45 -3.36 8.39
C LEU A 95 12.41 -3.57 7.30
N ARG A 96 11.21 -3.05 7.56
CA ARG A 96 10.10 -3.00 6.62
C ARG A 96 9.56 -1.60 6.49
N VAL A 97 8.99 -1.27 5.32
CA VAL A 97 8.31 0.01 5.07
C VAL A 97 7.37 0.33 6.23
N GLY A 98 7.47 1.57 6.73
CA GLY A 98 6.71 2.01 7.91
C GLY A 98 7.32 1.57 9.25
N ASP A 99 8.56 1.09 9.31
CA ASP A 99 9.31 1.06 10.57
C ASP A 99 9.83 2.47 10.90
N ILE A 100 9.84 2.83 12.19
CA ILE A 100 10.44 4.08 12.66
C ILE A 100 11.92 3.81 12.94
N VAL A 101 12.81 4.53 12.27
CA VAL A 101 14.26 4.43 12.44
C VAL A 101 14.78 5.57 13.30
N PHE A 102 15.73 5.28 14.19
CA PHE A 102 16.20 6.21 15.22
C PHE A 102 17.70 6.46 15.15
N PHE A 103 18.10 7.67 15.51
CA PHE A 103 19.47 8.14 15.40
C PHE A 103 19.93 8.94 16.62
N ASN A 104 21.24 8.88 16.90
CA ASN A 104 21.95 9.68 17.91
C ASN A 104 22.75 10.82 17.26
N THR A 105 22.05 11.84 16.77
CA THR A 105 22.62 13.05 16.15
C THR A 105 23.31 13.98 17.15
N ASN A 106 22.86 14.01 18.42
CA ASN A 106 23.34 14.95 19.43
C ASN A 106 24.38 14.36 20.41
N GLY A 107 24.78 13.10 20.23
CA GLY A 107 25.77 12.40 21.06
C GLY A 107 25.23 11.79 22.36
N LYS A 108 23.93 11.91 22.65
CA LYS A 108 23.28 11.32 23.84
C LYS A 108 21.94 10.70 23.46
N GLY A 109 21.88 9.36 23.47
CA GLY A 109 20.63 8.61 23.27
C GLY A 109 19.94 8.90 21.93
N VAL A 110 18.62 8.72 21.90
CA VAL A 110 17.77 9.02 20.75
C VAL A 110 17.58 10.53 20.65
N SER A 111 17.97 11.11 19.50
CA SER A 111 17.81 12.55 19.26
C SER A 111 17.21 12.89 17.90
N HIS A 112 16.99 11.91 17.04
CA HIS A 112 16.34 12.08 15.74
C HIS A 112 15.66 10.78 15.31
N ALA A 113 14.64 10.89 14.46
CA ALA A 113 13.91 9.76 13.91
C ALA A 113 13.40 10.03 12.50
N GLY A 114 13.06 8.98 11.77
CA GLY A 114 12.37 9.03 10.48
C GLY A 114 11.60 7.75 10.20
N ILE A 115 10.90 7.73 9.06
CA ILE A 115 10.12 6.58 8.60
C ILE A 115 10.93 5.85 7.54
N TYR A 116 11.14 4.54 7.71
CA TYR A 116 11.74 3.70 6.69
C TYR A 116 10.77 3.54 5.51
N ILE A 117 11.27 3.73 4.29
CA ILE A 117 10.46 3.74 3.06
C ILE A 117 10.99 2.75 2.01
N GLY A 118 11.70 1.71 2.46
CA GLY A 118 12.29 0.70 1.57
C GLY A 118 13.69 1.07 1.08
N GLU A 119 14.35 0.13 0.42
CA GLU A 119 15.65 0.31 -0.26
C GLU A 119 16.77 0.97 0.58
N ASN A 120 16.85 0.68 1.90
CA ASN A 120 17.77 1.37 2.82
C ASN A 120 17.58 2.90 2.88
N GLN A 121 16.39 3.40 2.54
CA GLN A 121 16.03 4.81 2.58
C GLN A 121 15.06 5.09 3.73
N PHE A 122 15.13 6.31 4.23
CA PHE A 122 14.19 6.81 5.21
C PHE A 122 13.86 8.28 4.96
N ILE A 123 12.63 8.66 5.25
CA ILE A 123 12.13 10.03 5.13
C ILE A 123 12.03 10.67 6.52
N HIS A 124 12.52 11.90 6.64
CA HIS A 124 12.59 12.61 7.93
C HIS A 124 12.59 14.12 7.76
N SER A 125 12.21 14.86 8.81
CA SER A 125 12.36 16.33 8.85
C SER A 125 13.80 16.72 9.24
N SER A 126 14.59 17.16 8.27
CA SER A 126 15.97 17.65 8.45
C SER A 126 16.01 19.13 8.84
N SER A 127 16.82 19.49 9.85
CA SER A 127 16.99 20.89 10.26
C SER A 127 17.52 21.82 9.17
N SER A 128 18.17 21.29 8.13
CA SER A 128 18.75 22.08 7.03
C SER A 128 17.99 21.97 5.71
N LYS A 129 17.26 20.86 5.48
CA LYS A 129 16.59 20.58 4.20
C LYS A 129 15.06 20.48 4.30
N GLY A 130 14.49 20.57 5.50
CA GLY A 130 13.11 20.21 5.73
C GLY A 130 12.88 18.71 5.57
N VAL A 131 11.64 18.30 5.31
CA VAL A 131 11.31 16.90 5.02
C VAL A 131 12.07 16.44 3.78
N THR A 132 12.87 15.38 3.93
CA THR A 132 13.76 14.88 2.89
C THR A 132 14.00 13.38 3.05
N VAL A 133 14.45 12.74 1.97
CA VAL A 133 14.85 11.33 1.96
C VAL A 133 16.36 11.23 2.11
N SER A 134 16.81 10.34 2.99
CA SER A 134 18.22 10.04 3.24
C SER A 134 18.47 8.54 3.21
N SER A 135 19.71 8.13 2.94
CA SER A 135 20.11 6.71 3.03
C SER A 135 20.53 6.34 4.45
N LEU A 136 20.04 5.21 4.96
CA LEU A 136 20.49 4.57 6.21
C LEU A 136 21.92 4.04 6.14
N ASN A 137 22.46 3.86 4.94
CA ASN A 137 23.80 3.35 4.71
C ASN A 137 24.78 4.46 4.32
N ASP A 138 24.37 5.74 4.40
CA ASP A 138 25.29 6.87 4.25
C ASP A 138 26.48 6.72 5.22
N PRO A 139 27.71 6.50 4.71
CA PRO A 139 28.87 6.23 5.56
C PRO A 139 29.38 7.49 6.27
N TYR A 140 28.94 8.67 5.85
CA TYR A 140 29.44 9.95 6.35
C TYR A 140 28.69 10.41 7.60
N TYR A 141 27.35 10.34 7.58
CA TYR A 141 26.52 10.84 8.67
C TYR A 141 25.55 9.79 9.20
N TRP A 142 24.54 9.38 8.42
CA TRP A 142 23.41 8.63 8.97
C TRP A 142 23.76 7.21 9.43
N GLY A 143 24.62 6.50 8.70
CA GLY A 143 25.00 5.13 9.03
C GLY A 143 25.67 5.01 10.39
N LYS A 144 26.55 5.96 10.75
CA LYS A 144 27.22 6.02 12.07
C LYS A 144 26.30 6.46 13.20
N LYS A 145 25.17 7.07 12.87
CA LYS A 145 24.23 7.67 13.81
C LYS A 145 23.04 6.78 14.09
N TYR A 146 22.79 5.77 13.27
CA TYR A 146 21.72 4.80 13.46
C TYR A 146 21.91 4.04 14.78
N ILE A 147 20.86 3.96 15.59
CA ILE A 147 20.89 3.28 16.90
C ILE A 147 19.82 2.20 17.06
N GLY A 148 18.84 2.13 16.15
CA GLY A 148 17.82 1.09 16.17
C GLY A 148 16.54 1.47 15.43
N ALA A 149 15.57 0.57 15.43
CA ALA A 149 14.27 0.77 14.82
C ALA A 149 13.14 0.16 15.65
N ARG A 150 11.93 0.73 15.49
CA ARG A 150 10.70 0.27 16.11
C ARG A 150 9.61 0.07 15.07
N ARG A 151 8.95 -1.08 15.14
CA ARG A 151 7.76 -1.41 14.36
C ARG A 151 6.50 -1.15 15.15
N VAL A 152 5.66 -0.28 14.62
CA VAL A 152 4.34 0.04 15.19
C VAL A 152 3.19 -0.45 14.30
N LEU A 153 3.49 -0.80 13.04
CA LEU A 153 2.53 -1.42 12.12
C LEU A 153 2.46 -2.94 12.34
N SER A 154 1.28 -3.52 12.18
CA SER A 154 1.03 -4.95 12.41
C SER A 154 1.36 -5.77 11.16
N TYR A 155 2.56 -6.36 11.16
CA TYR A 155 3.02 -7.31 10.14
C TYR A 155 3.14 -8.73 10.71
N PRO A 156 2.05 -9.50 10.81
CA PRO A 156 2.07 -10.83 11.42
C PRO A 156 2.69 -11.93 10.54
N LEU A 157 2.99 -11.61 9.27
CA LEU A 157 3.52 -12.53 8.28
C LEU A 157 4.80 -11.95 7.65
N GLU A 158 5.67 -12.85 7.18
CA GLU A 158 6.85 -12.48 6.38
C GLU A 158 6.45 -11.68 5.13
N PRO A 159 7.35 -10.82 4.60
CA PRO A 159 7.12 -10.16 3.31
C PRO A 159 6.65 -11.14 2.23
N GLY A 160 5.71 -10.70 1.38
CA GLY A 160 5.16 -11.55 0.33
C GLY A 160 4.08 -12.55 0.76
N LYS A 161 3.77 -12.65 2.06
CA LYS A 161 2.70 -13.54 2.57
C LYS A 161 1.53 -12.76 3.13
N PHE A 162 0.33 -13.17 2.74
CA PHE A 162 -0.93 -12.59 3.18
C PHE A 162 -1.90 -13.67 3.64
N ARG A 163 -2.76 -13.35 4.61
CA ARG A 163 -3.74 -14.28 5.20
C ARG A 163 -4.80 -14.72 4.19
N ASP A 164 -5.13 -13.84 3.25
CA ASP A 164 -6.18 -13.96 2.24
C ASP A 164 -5.65 -14.30 0.84
N ILE A 165 -4.35 -14.64 0.73
CA ILE A 165 -3.74 -15.10 -0.53
C ILE A 165 -3.22 -16.52 -0.34
N ALA A 166 -3.95 -17.49 -0.87
CA ALA A 166 -3.48 -18.87 -0.95
C ALA A 166 -2.31 -18.97 -1.95
N PRO A 167 -1.34 -19.90 -1.76
CA PRO A 167 -0.27 -20.12 -2.74
C PRO A 167 -0.78 -20.50 -4.14
N SER A 168 -1.99 -21.07 -4.24
CA SER A 168 -2.64 -21.42 -5.51
C SER A 168 -3.49 -20.28 -6.11
N TYR A 169 -3.55 -19.12 -5.45
CA TYR A 169 -4.27 -17.96 -5.96
C TYR A 169 -3.61 -17.50 -7.28
N TRP A 170 -4.42 -17.16 -8.28
CA TRP A 170 -3.96 -17.00 -9.66
C TRP A 170 -2.90 -15.89 -9.87
N ALA A 171 -2.85 -14.92 -8.94
CA ALA A 171 -1.88 -13.81 -8.93
C ALA A 171 -0.90 -13.88 -7.75
N ALA A 172 -0.79 -15.04 -7.07
CA ALA A 172 0.00 -15.17 -5.84
C ALA A 172 1.47 -14.81 -6.05
N ASP A 173 2.05 -15.18 -7.19
CA ASP A 173 3.45 -14.90 -7.51
C ASP A 173 3.70 -13.42 -7.75
N GLU A 174 2.83 -12.76 -8.51
CA GLU A 174 2.93 -11.32 -8.77
C GLU A 174 2.71 -10.49 -7.49
N ILE A 175 1.72 -10.86 -6.67
CA ILE A 175 1.44 -10.19 -5.39
C ILE A 175 2.62 -10.36 -4.43
N ARG A 176 3.16 -11.58 -4.33
CA ARG A 176 4.33 -11.87 -3.49
C ARG A 176 5.52 -11.02 -3.90
N ALA A 177 5.86 -10.99 -5.18
CA ALA A 177 7.02 -10.26 -5.67
C ALA A 177 6.90 -8.75 -5.40
N LEU A 178 5.74 -8.14 -5.70
CA LEU A 178 5.52 -6.71 -5.42
C LEU A 178 5.55 -6.37 -3.92
N SER A 179 5.18 -7.32 -3.06
CA SER A 179 5.27 -7.15 -1.61
C SER A 179 6.68 -7.34 -1.06
N GLU A 180 7.45 -8.26 -1.62
CA GLU A 180 8.87 -8.45 -1.30
C GLU A 180 9.72 -7.23 -1.70
N ASP A 181 9.35 -6.56 -2.81
CA ASP A 181 9.91 -5.28 -3.24
C ASP A 181 9.37 -4.07 -2.45
N GLU A 182 8.49 -4.31 -1.46
CA GLU A 182 7.82 -3.31 -0.63
C GLU A 182 7.00 -2.25 -1.40
N LEU A 183 6.59 -2.55 -2.64
CA LEU A 183 5.76 -1.67 -3.45
C LEU A 183 4.28 -1.82 -3.12
N LEU A 184 3.81 -3.05 -2.90
CA LEU A 184 2.46 -3.35 -2.40
C LEU A 184 2.55 -4.16 -1.11
N ILE A 185 2.50 -3.48 0.02
CA ILE A 185 2.68 -4.05 1.36
C ILE A 185 1.36 -4.45 2.02
N GLY A 186 0.22 -4.10 1.43
CA GLY A 186 -1.12 -4.52 1.80
C GLY A 186 -1.72 -3.73 2.95
N TYR A 187 -2.59 -4.39 3.70
CA TYR A 187 -3.34 -3.84 4.82
C TYR A 187 -2.81 -4.38 6.14
N GLU A 188 -3.26 -3.74 7.22
CA GLU A 188 -3.01 -4.21 8.57
C GLU A 188 -3.33 -5.70 8.76
N ASN A 189 -2.66 -6.33 9.72
CA ASN A 189 -2.87 -7.73 10.09
C ASN A 189 -2.57 -8.73 8.95
N GLY A 190 -1.85 -8.30 7.92
CA GLY A 190 -1.34 -9.16 6.85
C GLY A 190 -2.41 -9.55 5.83
N TYR A 191 -3.32 -8.64 5.50
CA TYR A 191 -4.30 -8.83 4.42
C TYR A 191 -3.86 -8.12 3.14
N PHE A 192 -4.16 -8.68 1.98
CA PHE A 192 -3.94 -8.03 0.68
C PHE A 192 -5.21 -7.45 0.06
N LYS A 193 -6.36 -8.05 0.39
CA LYS A 193 -7.69 -7.77 -0.17
C LYS A 193 -7.74 -7.89 -1.71
N PRO A 194 -7.49 -9.09 -2.27
CA PRO A 194 -7.27 -9.27 -3.70
C PRO A 194 -8.46 -8.90 -4.59
N ASP A 195 -9.67 -9.08 -4.09
CA ASP A 195 -10.92 -8.89 -4.84
C ASP A 195 -11.53 -7.50 -4.65
N GLU A 196 -11.01 -6.71 -3.70
CA GLU A 196 -11.47 -5.34 -3.52
C GLU A 196 -11.09 -4.48 -4.73
N PRO A 197 -11.98 -3.58 -5.19
CA PRO A 197 -11.64 -2.60 -6.20
C PRO A 197 -10.50 -1.69 -5.73
N ILE A 198 -9.63 -1.31 -6.67
CA ILE A 198 -8.57 -0.33 -6.40
C ILE A 198 -8.96 1.05 -6.91
N THR A 199 -8.71 2.08 -6.08
CA THR A 199 -9.00 3.47 -6.41
C THR A 199 -7.98 4.05 -7.38
N ARG A 200 -8.37 5.15 -8.04
CA ARG A 200 -7.46 5.93 -8.90
C ARG A 200 -6.28 6.49 -8.12
N ALA A 201 -6.49 6.95 -6.89
CA ALA A 201 -5.43 7.48 -6.04
C ALA A 201 -4.38 6.43 -5.66
N GLU A 202 -4.81 5.22 -5.28
CA GLU A 202 -3.92 4.07 -5.01
C GLU A 202 -3.06 3.74 -6.23
N VAL A 203 -3.68 3.54 -7.39
CA VAL A 203 -2.93 3.25 -8.63
C VAL A 203 -1.94 4.37 -8.98
N MET A 204 -2.29 5.64 -8.77
CA MET A 204 -1.35 6.74 -9.03
C MET A 204 -0.18 6.75 -8.06
N ALA A 205 -0.43 6.47 -6.79
CA ALA A 205 0.62 6.38 -5.79
C ALA A 205 1.61 5.26 -6.15
N ASP A 206 1.12 4.04 -6.40
CA ASP A 206 1.97 2.89 -6.68
C ASP A 206 2.80 3.08 -7.96
N LEU A 207 2.19 3.62 -9.02
CA LEU A 207 2.90 3.90 -10.27
C LEU A 207 3.91 5.04 -10.13
N ALA A 208 3.59 6.08 -9.35
CA ALA A 208 4.53 7.18 -9.12
C ALA A 208 5.71 6.74 -8.24
N GLU A 209 5.49 5.83 -7.29
CA GLU A 209 6.54 5.19 -6.49
C GLU A 209 7.44 4.33 -7.36
N TYR A 210 6.86 3.46 -8.19
CA TYR A 210 7.60 2.64 -9.16
C TYR A 210 8.48 3.49 -10.10
N LEU A 211 7.95 4.60 -10.59
CA LEU A 211 8.68 5.52 -11.47
C LEU A 211 9.65 6.44 -10.73
N ASN A 212 9.71 6.36 -9.39
CA ASN A 212 10.50 7.21 -8.51
C ASN A 212 10.31 8.72 -8.82
N LEU A 213 9.05 9.15 -8.97
CA LEU A 213 8.74 10.54 -9.29
C LEU A 213 8.85 11.45 -8.05
N ASP A 214 8.92 12.77 -8.29
CA ASP A 214 8.92 13.77 -7.23
C ASP A 214 7.50 14.12 -6.75
N PHE A 215 7.22 13.86 -5.46
CA PHE A 215 5.90 14.03 -4.85
C PHE A 215 5.78 15.37 -4.11
N SER A 216 6.81 16.21 -4.13
CA SER A 216 6.87 17.45 -3.34
C SER A 216 5.80 18.49 -3.70
N ASP A 217 5.23 18.42 -4.91
CA ASP A 217 4.16 19.34 -5.29
C ASP A 217 2.81 18.97 -4.67
N ARG A 218 2.37 19.80 -3.73
CA ARG A 218 1.08 19.69 -3.04
C ARG A 218 0.02 20.69 -3.53
N SER A 219 0.26 21.35 -4.66
CA SER A 219 -0.72 22.29 -5.22
C SER A 219 -2.03 21.58 -5.56
N ALA A 220 -3.16 22.24 -5.30
CA ALA A 220 -4.49 21.72 -5.63
C ALA A 220 -4.77 21.93 -7.14
N ILE A 221 -4.08 21.17 -7.99
CA ILE A 221 -4.26 21.21 -9.46
C ILE A 221 -5.70 20.81 -9.83
N PHE A 222 -6.22 19.79 -9.17
CA PHE A 222 -7.59 19.31 -9.32
C PHE A 222 -8.43 19.73 -8.11
N ARG A 223 -9.69 20.12 -8.36
CA ARG A 223 -10.59 20.63 -7.32
C ARG A 223 -10.90 19.60 -6.23
N ASP A 224 -10.89 18.33 -6.58
CA ASP A 224 -11.15 17.18 -5.71
C ASP A 224 -9.87 16.53 -5.14
N VAL A 225 -8.70 17.12 -5.38
CA VAL A 225 -7.42 16.68 -4.79
C VAL A 225 -6.79 17.86 -4.04
N PRO A 226 -7.28 18.21 -2.83
CA PRO A 226 -6.73 19.31 -2.04
C PRO A 226 -5.30 19.01 -1.55
N SER A 227 -4.57 20.03 -1.10
CA SER A 227 -3.17 19.93 -0.63
C SER A 227 -2.93 19.01 0.56
N GLU A 228 -4.00 18.64 1.27
CA GLU A 228 -3.98 17.71 2.39
C GLU A 228 -4.32 16.27 1.99
N HIS A 229 -4.85 16.05 0.78
CA HIS A 229 -5.12 14.71 0.26
C HIS A 229 -3.85 13.85 0.29
N TRP A 230 -3.96 12.60 0.73
CA TRP A 230 -2.80 11.73 0.93
C TRP A 230 -2.03 11.47 -0.38
N ALA A 231 -2.73 11.36 -1.50
CA ALA A 231 -2.15 11.12 -2.82
C ALA A 231 -1.81 12.39 -3.62
N VAL A 232 -1.95 13.63 -3.07
CA VAL A 232 -1.80 14.86 -3.88
C VAL A 232 -0.45 14.93 -4.61
N GLY A 233 0.64 14.55 -3.94
CA GLY A 233 1.97 14.52 -4.52
C GLY A 233 2.09 13.53 -5.68
N ALA A 234 1.61 12.30 -5.50
CA ALA A 234 1.62 11.27 -6.54
C ALA A 234 0.75 11.65 -7.74
N VAL A 235 -0.48 12.14 -7.50
CA VAL A 235 -1.39 12.57 -8.57
C VAL A 235 -0.76 13.71 -9.38
N ASN A 236 -0.20 14.72 -8.71
CA ASN A 236 0.47 15.83 -9.36
C ASN A 236 1.70 15.36 -10.16
N ALA A 237 2.49 14.43 -9.62
CA ALA A 237 3.64 13.85 -10.30
C ALA A 237 3.22 13.11 -11.58
N MET A 238 2.22 12.23 -11.50
CA MET A 238 1.71 11.47 -12.65
C MET A 238 1.09 12.37 -13.72
N TYR A 239 0.39 13.43 -13.31
CA TYR A 239 -0.18 14.42 -14.23
C TYR A 239 0.89 15.24 -14.94
N LYS A 240 1.86 15.79 -14.21
CA LYS A 240 2.92 16.64 -14.78
C LYS A 240 3.85 15.89 -15.73
N ASN A 241 4.04 14.60 -15.51
CA ASN A 241 4.81 13.74 -16.42
C ASN A 241 3.98 13.22 -17.60
N GLY A 242 2.70 13.61 -17.71
CA GLY A 242 1.85 13.30 -18.86
C GLY A 242 1.28 11.88 -18.90
N TYR A 243 1.43 11.09 -17.82
CA TYR A 243 0.92 9.73 -17.77
C TYR A 243 -0.61 9.69 -17.63
N VAL A 244 -1.17 10.65 -16.89
CA VAL A 244 -2.61 10.75 -16.63
C VAL A 244 -3.13 12.17 -16.82
N ASN A 245 -4.44 12.31 -16.96
CA ASN A 245 -5.15 13.57 -17.01
C ASN A 245 -6.39 13.51 -16.13
N GLY A 246 -6.90 14.69 -15.74
CA GLY A 246 -8.23 14.83 -15.17
C GLY A 246 -9.30 15.11 -16.23
N SER A 247 -10.53 15.26 -15.79
CA SER A 247 -11.68 15.65 -16.61
C SER A 247 -12.41 16.80 -15.94
N ASN A 248 -12.71 17.87 -16.70
CA ASN A 248 -13.49 19.01 -16.21
C ASN A 248 -12.95 19.63 -14.88
N GLY A 249 -11.63 19.63 -14.69
CA GLY A 249 -10.95 20.16 -13.50
C GLY A 249 -10.97 19.23 -12.27
N SER A 250 -11.42 17.99 -12.42
CA SER A 250 -11.47 16.95 -11.39
C SER A 250 -10.60 15.75 -11.79
N PHE A 251 -10.04 15.05 -10.80
CA PHE A 251 -9.27 13.83 -10.98
C PHE A 251 -10.04 12.56 -10.60
N HIS A 252 -11.02 12.68 -9.71
CA HIS A 252 -11.79 11.59 -9.11
C HIS A 252 -10.89 10.57 -8.38
N PRO A 253 -10.15 10.98 -7.33
CA PRO A 253 -9.17 10.12 -6.67
C PRO A 253 -9.76 8.86 -6.04
N GLU A 254 -10.97 8.97 -5.49
CA GLU A 254 -11.65 7.88 -4.77
C GLU A 254 -12.43 6.93 -5.71
N ASP A 255 -12.62 7.32 -6.98
CA ASP A 255 -13.29 6.46 -7.95
C ASP A 255 -12.37 5.29 -8.34
N THR A 256 -12.96 4.14 -8.63
CA THR A 256 -12.22 2.97 -9.14
C THR A 256 -11.90 3.11 -10.62
N LEU A 257 -10.81 2.48 -11.07
CA LEU A 257 -10.48 2.41 -12.50
C LEU A 257 -11.22 1.28 -13.21
N THR A 258 -11.68 1.53 -14.43
CA THR A 258 -12.03 0.43 -15.34
C THR A 258 -10.76 -0.20 -15.93
N ARG A 259 -10.87 -1.45 -16.38
CA ARG A 259 -9.76 -2.18 -17.02
C ARG A 259 -9.25 -1.47 -18.28
N ALA A 260 -10.14 -0.84 -19.05
CA ALA A 260 -9.77 -0.03 -20.21
C ALA A 260 -8.97 1.23 -19.83
N GLN A 261 -9.37 1.91 -18.74
CA GLN A 261 -8.62 3.07 -18.24
C GLN A 261 -7.24 2.66 -17.74
N LEU A 262 -7.14 1.58 -16.97
CA LEU A 262 -5.86 1.07 -16.52
C LEU A 262 -4.96 0.66 -17.70
N ALA A 263 -5.52 0.01 -18.73
CA ALA A 263 -4.76 -0.35 -19.93
C ALA A 263 -4.10 0.86 -20.60
N LYS A 264 -4.83 1.98 -20.73
CA LYS A 264 -4.27 3.24 -21.25
C LYS A 264 -3.14 3.77 -20.35
N ILE A 265 -3.34 3.77 -19.04
CA ILE A 265 -2.34 4.26 -18.07
C ILE A 265 -1.06 3.43 -18.18
N LEU A 266 -1.16 2.11 -18.12
CA LEU A 266 0.01 1.21 -18.20
C LEU A 266 0.69 1.25 -19.58
N THR A 267 -0.07 1.50 -20.65
CA THR A 267 0.52 1.75 -21.97
C THR A 267 1.43 2.97 -21.96
N ASN A 268 0.98 4.06 -21.35
CA ASN A 268 1.78 5.28 -21.25
C ASN A 268 2.97 5.11 -20.30
N VAL A 269 2.73 4.54 -19.11
CA VAL A 269 3.77 4.36 -18.08
C VAL A 269 4.91 3.50 -18.58
N PHE A 270 4.59 2.40 -19.25
CA PHE A 270 5.62 1.51 -19.74
C PHE A 270 6.01 1.76 -21.20
N ASP A 271 5.55 2.84 -21.83
CA ASP A 271 5.79 3.17 -23.24
C ASP A 271 5.54 2.00 -24.21
N LEU A 272 4.39 1.32 -24.04
CA LEU A 272 4.02 0.16 -24.84
C LEU A 272 3.74 0.54 -26.30
N LYS A 273 4.37 -0.18 -27.23
CA LYS A 273 4.20 0.03 -28.66
C LYS A 273 3.03 -0.78 -29.20
N GLN A 274 2.43 -0.27 -30.28
CA GLN A 274 1.37 -0.98 -30.99
C GLN A 274 1.96 -2.25 -31.62
N PRO A 275 1.30 -3.41 -31.44
CA PRO A 275 1.85 -4.67 -31.92
C PRO A 275 1.59 -4.88 -33.41
N ALA A 276 2.52 -5.60 -34.06
CA ALA A 276 2.33 -6.06 -35.43
C ALA A 276 1.25 -7.16 -35.54
N VAL A 277 1.14 -8.01 -34.51
CA VAL A 277 0.13 -9.06 -34.41
C VAL A 277 -0.91 -8.67 -33.37
N LYS A 278 -2.15 -8.48 -33.81
CA LYS A 278 -3.29 -8.18 -32.96
C LYS A 278 -3.81 -9.44 -32.28
N ARG A 279 -4.21 -9.32 -31.02
CA ARG A 279 -4.95 -10.33 -30.25
C ARG A 279 -6.44 -10.00 -30.31
N SER A 280 -7.30 -10.97 -30.51
CA SER A 280 -8.76 -10.71 -30.52
C SER A 280 -9.36 -10.98 -29.14
N PHE A 281 -10.15 -10.04 -28.65
CA PHE A 281 -11.05 -10.22 -27.51
C PHE A 281 -12.49 -10.10 -28.00
N THR A 282 -13.39 -10.93 -27.47
CA THR A 282 -14.78 -11.04 -27.96
C THR A 282 -15.61 -9.77 -27.72
N ASP A 283 -15.18 -8.93 -26.78
CA ASP A 283 -15.88 -7.73 -26.29
C ASP A 283 -15.10 -6.43 -26.51
N VAL A 284 -14.01 -6.46 -27.29
CA VAL A 284 -13.22 -5.26 -27.61
C VAL A 284 -13.13 -5.09 -29.14
N PRO A 285 -14.13 -4.45 -29.77
CA PRO A 285 -14.08 -4.17 -31.20
C PRO A 285 -13.00 -3.12 -31.54
N ASP A 286 -12.47 -3.13 -32.77
CA ASP A 286 -11.47 -2.17 -33.27
C ASP A 286 -11.91 -0.69 -33.14
N SER A 287 -13.22 -0.43 -33.04
CA SER A 287 -13.79 0.91 -32.82
C SER A 287 -13.78 1.35 -31.35
N HIS A 288 -13.50 0.46 -30.40
CA HIS A 288 -13.46 0.79 -28.99
C HIS A 288 -12.28 1.73 -28.70
N TRP A 289 -12.51 2.81 -27.95
CA TRP A 289 -11.48 3.83 -27.69
C TRP A 289 -10.21 3.26 -27.04
N ALA A 290 -10.35 2.21 -26.22
CA ALA A 290 -9.24 1.57 -25.54
C ALA A 290 -8.58 0.44 -26.33
N TYR A 291 -9.12 0.10 -27.51
CA TYR A 291 -8.59 -0.97 -28.35
C TYR A 291 -7.07 -0.93 -28.53
N PRO A 292 -6.44 0.18 -28.96
CA PRO A 292 -4.98 0.20 -29.17
C PRO A 292 -4.19 -0.06 -27.88
N TYR A 293 -4.68 0.38 -26.72
CA TYR A 293 -4.01 0.16 -25.43
C TYR A 293 -4.12 -1.30 -24.98
N ILE A 294 -5.32 -1.88 -25.12
CA ILE A 294 -5.58 -3.29 -24.80
C ILE A 294 -4.74 -4.21 -25.68
N GLN A 295 -4.62 -3.91 -26.97
CA GLN A 295 -3.74 -4.65 -27.88
C GLN A 295 -2.26 -4.59 -27.44
N ALA A 296 -1.78 -3.41 -27.05
CA ALA A 296 -0.41 -3.23 -26.61
C ALA A 296 -0.11 -4.05 -25.33
N LEU A 297 -1.02 -4.03 -24.34
CA LEU A 297 -0.89 -4.87 -23.15
C LEU A 297 -0.87 -6.36 -23.47
N ALA A 298 -1.78 -6.81 -24.36
CA ALA A 298 -1.90 -8.23 -24.70
C ALA A 298 -0.67 -8.75 -25.46
N ALA A 299 -0.10 -7.92 -26.34
CA ALA A 299 1.11 -8.27 -27.07
C ALA A 299 2.36 -8.31 -26.20
N SER A 300 2.43 -7.49 -25.14
CA SER A 300 3.51 -7.50 -24.15
C SER A 300 3.29 -8.51 -23.01
N GLY A 301 2.28 -9.38 -23.11
CA GLY A 301 2.04 -10.43 -22.10
C GLY A 301 1.52 -9.92 -20.75
N ILE A 302 1.16 -8.63 -20.65
CA ILE A 302 0.64 -8.03 -19.41
C ILE A 302 -0.78 -8.55 -19.12
N THR A 303 -1.58 -8.74 -20.17
CA THR A 303 -2.93 -9.31 -20.07
C THR A 303 -3.10 -10.48 -21.02
N THR A 304 -3.81 -11.50 -20.56
CA THR A 304 -4.27 -12.64 -21.38
C THR A 304 -5.76 -12.58 -21.66
N GLY A 305 -6.49 -11.64 -21.04
CA GLY A 305 -7.95 -11.70 -20.95
C GLY A 305 -8.44 -12.82 -20.02
N TYR A 306 -9.74 -13.02 -20.02
CA TYR A 306 -10.42 -14.09 -19.29
C TYR A 306 -10.50 -15.37 -20.12
N SER A 307 -10.80 -16.49 -19.46
CA SER A 307 -10.92 -17.81 -20.10
C SER A 307 -12.04 -17.91 -21.14
N ASP A 308 -13.03 -17.02 -21.08
CA ASP A 308 -14.13 -16.89 -22.05
C ASP A 308 -13.73 -16.08 -23.30
N GLY A 309 -12.47 -15.63 -23.40
CA GLY A 309 -11.96 -14.83 -24.51
C GLY A 309 -12.30 -13.34 -24.42
N SER A 310 -12.93 -12.88 -23.33
CA SER A 310 -13.22 -11.46 -23.09
C SER A 310 -12.04 -10.73 -22.44
N PHE A 311 -12.00 -9.41 -22.60
CA PHE A 311 -11.13 -8.52 -21.83
C PHE A 311 -11.87 -7.83 -20.67
N ARG A 312 -13.17 -7.58 -20.82
CA ARG A 312 -14.06 -6.82 -19.93
C ARG A 312 -13.60 -5.39 -19.70
N PRO A 313 -13.64 -4.53 -20.72
CA PRO A 313 -13.03 -3.19 -20.66
C PRO A 313 -13.67 -2.25 -19.63
N ASP A 314 -14.96 -2.43 -19.34
CA ASP A 314 -15.74 -1.55 -18.46
C ASP A 314 -15.83 -2.06 -17.01
N ASP A 315 -15.39 -3.29 -16.74
CA ASP A 315 -15.30 -3.82 -15.39
C ASP A 315 -14.28 -3.02 -14.57
N THR A 316 -14.56 -2.85 -13.28
CA THR A 316 -13.63 -2.26 -12.32
C THR A 316 -12.45 -3.19 -12.07
N VAL A 317 -11.29 -2.60 -11.83
CA VAL A 317 -10.05 -3.34 -11.55
C VAL A 317 -9.99 -3.68 -10.07
N THR A 318 -9.75 -4.96 -9.76
CA THR A 318 -9.43 -5.37 -8.39
C THR A 318 -7.95 -5.19 -8.07
N ARG A 319 -7.60 -5.12 -6.79
CA ARG A 319 -6.21 -5.03 -6.34
C ARG A 319 -5.32 -6.15 -6.89
N ALA A 320 -5.81 -7.39 -6.95
CA ALA A 320 -5.06 -8.51 -7.55
C ALA A 320 -4.84 -8.33 -9.06
N GLN A 321 -5.84 -7.81 -9.77
CA GLN A 321 -5.69 -7.52 -11.20
C GLN A 321 -4.67 -6.41 -11.46
N PHE A 322 -4.69 -5.36 -10.64
CA PHE A 322 -3.69 -4.31 -10.71
C PHE A 322 -2.28 -4.84 -10.42
N ALA A 323 -2.10 -5.60 -9.34
CA ALA A 323 -0.81 -6.22 -8.99
C ALA A 323 -0.26 -7.08 -10.13
N ALA A 324 -1.10 -7.96 -10.70
CA ALA A 324 -0.68 -8.79 -11.82
C ALA A 324 -0.26 -7.96 -13.04
N PHE A 325 -1.00 -6.91 -13.38
CA PHE A 325 -0.67 -6.04 -14.52
C PHE A 325 0.58 -5.21 -14.28
N LEU A 326 0.74 -4.66 -13.07
CA LEU A 326 1.92 -3.89 -12.67
C LEU A 326 3.18 -4.77 -12.75
N TYR A 327 3.18 -5.91 -12.07
CA TYR A 327 4.33 -6.82 -12.05
C TYR A 327 4.73 -7.27 -13.46
N ARG A 328 3.77 -7.71 -14.29
CA ARG A 328 4.06 -8.15 -15.65
C ARG A 328 4.57 -7.00 -16.51
N GLY A 329 4.06 -5.78 -16.30
CA GLY A 329 4.53 -4.59 -17.00
C GLY A 329 5.95 -4.16 -16.62
N MET A 330 6.36 -4.38 -15.37
CA MET A 330 7.73 -4.16 -14.88
C MET A 330 8.73 -5.17 -15.47
N ASN A 331 8.27 -6.36 -15.87
CA ASN A 331 9.11 -7.49 -16.27
C ASN A 331 8.97 -7.89 -17.75
N LYS A 332 8.50 -6.97 -18.59
CA LYS A 332 8.21 -7.22 -20.02
C LYS A 332 9.39 -7.03 -20.97
#